data_AF-A0ABC8UIU8-F1
#
_entry.id   AF-A0ABC8UIU8-F1
#
_cell.length_a   1.000
_cell.length_b   1.000
_cell.length_c   1.000
_cell.angle_alpha   90.00
_cell.angle_beta   90.00
_cell.angle_gamma   90.00
#
_symmetry.space_group_name_H-M   'P 1'
#
loop_
_entity.id
_entity.type
_entity.pdbx_description
1 polymer ?
#
loop_
_entity_poly.entity_id
_entity_poly.type
_entity_poly.pdbx_seq_one_letter_code
_entity_poly.pdbx_strand_id
1 'polypeptide(L)'
;MESTLKEMTNGDSVLDMDDKSGVGGGVEDMYGEDRVTEDQAVTPWTVSVASGYSLLRDPHHNKGLAFTEKERDALYLRGLLPPVVLSQELQERKLMHNLRQYKVPLQRYMAMMDLQERNERLFYKLLIDNVEELLPVVYTPTVGEACQKYGSIFRRPQGLYISLKEKGKILEVLKNWPEKSIQVIVVTDGERILGLGDLGCQGMGIPVGKLSLYTALGGVRPSVCLPVTIDVGTNNEKLLNDEFYIGLRQKRATGQEYTELLEEFMCAVKQNYGEKVLVQFEDFANHNAFELLAKYRTTHLVFNDDIQGTASVVLAGLVAALKLVGGTLADHTFLFLGAGEAGTGIAELIALEISKKTNAPLEEIRKKIWLVDSKGLIVSSRKDSLQHFKKPWAHEHEPVKELLDAVKAIKPTVLIGTSGVGRTFTKDVVEAMASFNEKPLILALSNPTSQAECTAEEAYTWSEGRAIFASGSPFDPVEQNGHIFVPGQANNAYIFPGFGLGLIMSGTIRVHDDLLLAACKYMED
;
A
#
# COMPACT_ATOMS: atom_id res chain seq x y z
N MET A 1 -79.21 31.83 -27.66
CA MET A 1 -78.88 32.56 -28.89
C MET A 1 -77.39 32.44 -29.09
N GLU A 2 -77.04 32.03 -30.30
CA GLU A 2 -75.73 31.85 -30.96
C GLU A 2 -74.60 32.80 -30.50
N SER A 3 -73.38 32.26 -30.25
CA SER A 3 -72.14 32.30 -31.08
C SER A 3 -71.46 33.69 -31.11
N THR A 4 -70.14 33.89 -30.96
CA THR A 4 -68.98 33.50 -31.83
C THR A 4 -67.70 34.07 -31.14
N LEU A 5 -66.61 33.32 -30.81
CA LEU A 5 -65.32 33.16 -31.55
C LEU A 5 -64.77 34.46 -32.18
N LYS A 6 -63.47 34.84 -32.21
CA LYS A 6 -62.11 34.36 -31.87
C LYS A 6 -61.21 35.63 -32.07
N GLU A 7 -60.00 35.82 -31.52
CA GLU A 7 -58.70 35.42 -32.12
C GLU A 7 -57.51 36.09 -31.39
N MET A 8 -56.34 35.47 -31.56
CA MET A 8 -55.06 35.58 -30.85
C MET A 8 -54.12 36.69 -31.38
N THR A 9 -53.14 37.14 -30.57
CA THR A 9 -51.68 36.97 -30.85
C THR A 9 -50.79 37.50 -29.70
N ASN A 10 -49.69 36.77 -29.47
CA ASN A 10 -48.72 36.86 -28.37
C ASN A 10 -47.63 37.93 -28.57
N GLY A 11 -46.99 38.33 -27.45
CA GLY A 11 -45.53 38.51 -27.42
C GLY A 11 -45.02 39.55 -26.41
N ASP A 12 -44.87 39.18 -25.13
CA ASP A 12 -44.11 39.97 -24.15
C ASP A 12 -42.73 39.36 -23.91
N SER A 13 -41.70 40.22 -23.96
CA SER A 13 -40.34 39.93 -23.52
C SER A 13 -39.70 41.19 -22.93
N VAL A 14 -38.78 40.93 -21.99
CA VAL A 14 -37.75 41.83 -21.41
C VAL A 14 -38.15 42.57 -20.13
N LEU A 15 -37.61 42.07 -19.02
CA LEU A 15 -37.27 42.85 -17.83
C LEU A 15 -35.76 42.71 -17.64
N ASP A 16 -35.07 43.84 -17.48
CA ASP A 16 -33.87 43.89 -16.65
C ASP A 16 -33.53 45.29 -16.14
N MET A 17 -32.86 45.28 -14.96
CA MET A 17 -32.01 46.29 -14.30
C MET A 17 -32.54 47.15 -13.11
N ASP A 18 -32.11 46.69 -11.91
CA ASP A 18 -31.31 47.35 -10.83
C ASP A 18 -31.79 48.60 -10.07
N ASP A 19 -31.68 48.61 -8.71
CA ASP A 19 -30.42 48.95 -7.98
C ASP A 19 -30.56 48.85 -6.42
N LYS A 20 -29.50 48.32 -5.78
CA LYS A 20 -28.92 48.51 -4.40
C LYS A 20 -29.77 48.81 -3.14
N SER A 21 -29.48 48.06 -2.06
CA SER A 21 -29.03 48.61 -0.76
C SER A 21 -28.52 47.55 0.25
N GLY A 22 -27.41 47.84 0.96
CA GLY A 22 -27.04 47.18 2.22
C GLY A 22 -25.53 46.91 2.43
N VAL A 23 -24.87 47.71 3.26
CA VAL A 23 -23.42 47.72 3.54
C VAL A 23 -23.03 46.81 4.72
N GLY A 24 -21.89 46.10 4.63
CA GLY A 24 -21.16 45.53 5.77
C GLY A 24 -19.81 44.95 5.36
N GLY A 25 -18.72 45.67 5.67
CA GLY A 25 -17.37 45.39 5.18
C GLY A 25 -16.73 44.09 5.67
N GLY A 26 -16.03 43.44 4.75
CA GLY A 26 -14.99 42.44 4.99
C GLY A 26 -13.87 42.72 4.00
N VAL A 27 -12.63 42.68 4.48
CA VAL A 27 -11.40 42.92 3.71
C VAL A 27 -11.39 42.00 2.49
N GLU A 28 -11.25 42.56 1.29
CA GLU A 28 -10.97 41.80 0.08
C GLU A 28 -9.65 41.05 0.27
N ASP A 29 -9.71 39.73 0.24
CA ASP A 29 -8.53 38.89 0.22
C ASP A 29 -7.83 39.11 -1.13
N MET A 30 -6.63 39.69 -1.09
CA MET A 30 -5.80 40.02 -2.26
C MET A 30 -5.07 38.80 -2.83
N TYR A 31 -5.72 37.63 -2.74
CA TYR A 31 -5.33 36.42 -3.45
C TYR A 31 -6.60 35.89 -4.09
N GLY A 32 -6.71 36.06 -5.41
CA GLY A 32 -7.78 35.48 -6.20
C GLY A 32 -7.71 33.96 -6.14
N GLU A 33 -8.32 33.37 -5.13
CA GLU A 33 -8.75 31.97 -5.18
C GLU A 33 -10.04 31.89 -6.00
N ASP A 34 -10.03 30.95 -6.93
CA ASP A 34 -10.92 30.87 -8.07
C ASP A 34 -12.41 30.89 -7.69
N ARG A 35 -13.15 31.87 -8.22
CA ARG A 35 -14.62 31.88 -8.28
C ARG A 35 -15.24 30.62 -8.93
N VAL A 36 -14.43 29.77 -9.58
CA VAL A 36 -14.84 28.50 -10.20
C VAL A 36 -15.09 27.38 -9.17
N THR A 37 -14.60 27.52 -7.93
CA THR A 37 -14.83 26.51 -6.87
C THR A 37 -16.23 26.59 -6.26
N GLU A 38 -16.91 27.73 -6.32
CA GLU A 38 -18.25 27.94 -5.74
C GLU A 38 -19.38 27.29 -6.56
N ASP A 39 -19.20 27.11 -7.87
CA ASP A 39 -20.22 26.53 -8.78
C ASP A 39 -20.27 24.99 -8.79
N GLN A 40 -19.58 24.32 -7.87
CA GLN A 40 -19.47 22.87 -7.88
C GLN A 40 -20.65 22.19 -7.17
N ALA A 41 -21.23 21.18 -7.81
CA ALA A 41 -22.26 20.35 -7.19
C ALA A 41 -21.75 19.71 -5.89
N VAL A 42 -22.44 19.97 -4.77
CA VAL A 42 -22.13 19.40 -3.45
C VAL A 42 -23.17 18.35 -3.11
N THR A 43 -22.74 17.21 -2.57
CA THR A 43 -23.67 16.19 -2.06
C THR A 43 -24.47 16.74 -0.87
N PRO A 44 -25.81 16.79 -0.93
CA PRO A 44 -26.65 17.35 0.13
C PRO A 44 -26.80 16.37 1.29
N TRP A 45 -25.72 16.17 2.04
CA TRP A 45 -25.70 15.28 3.21
C TRP A 45 -26.68 15.74 4.29
N THR A 46 -27.49 14.81 4.79
CA THR A 46 -28.38 15.04 5.95
C THR A 46 -27.88 14.24 7.14
N VAL A 47 -27.92 14.85 8.32
CA VAL A 47 -27.49 14.22 9.57
C VAL A 47 -28.71 14.00 10.44
N SER A 48 -28.91 12.75 10.89
CA SER A 48 -29.95 12.38 11.83
C SER A 48 -29.38 11.46 12.90
N VAL A 49 -30.00 11.42 14.08
CA VAL A 49 -29.56 10.54 15.17
C VAL A 49 -29.80 9.09 14.74
N ALA A 50 -28.73 8.28 14.70
CA ALA A 50 -28.84 6.86 14.41
C ALA A 50 -29.45 6.10 15.60
N SER A 51 -30.53 5.35 15.35
CA SER A 51 -31.20 4.49 16.33
C SER A 51 -31.73 3.22 15.67
N GLY A 52 -32.18 2.24 16.46
CA GLY A 52 -32.77 1.00 15.96
C GLY A 52 -31.85 0.26 14.99
N TYR A 53 -32.41 -0.28 13.91
CA TYR A 53 -31.63 -1.00 12.90
C TYR A 53 -30.65 -0.13 12.12
N SER A 54 -30.88 1.18 11.98
CA SER A 54 -29.92 2.07 11.31
C SER A 54 -28.60 2.10 12.08
N LEU A 55 -28.66 2.21 13.42
CA LEU A 55 -27.49 2.13 14.28
C LEU A 55 -26.83 0.73 14.27
N LEU A 56 -27.62 -0.35 14.28
CA LEU A 56 -27.07 -1.72 14.25
C LEU A 56 -26.39 -2.09 12.94
N ARG A 57 -26.74 -1.41 11.84
CA ARG A 57 -26.16 -1.64 10.50
C ARG A 57 -24.94 -0.76 10.21
N ASP A 58 -24.75 0.30 11.00
CA ASP A 58 -23.59 1.18 10.90
C ASP A 58 -22.39 0.55 11.64
N PRO A 59 -21.34 0.09 10.93
CA PRO A 59 -20.19 -0.55 11.56
C PRO A 59 -19.38 0.39 12.46
N HIS A 60 -19.44 1.71 12.25
CA HIS A 60 -18.70 2.69 13.02
C HIS A 60 -19.26 2.83 14.46
N HIS A 61 -20.57 2.62 14.59
CA HIS A 61 -21.31 2.81 15.84
C HIS A 61 -21.86 1.51 16.45
N ASN A 62 -21.99 0.44 15.68
CA ASN A 62 -22.52 -0.82 16.17
C ASN A 62 -21.57 -1.46 17.20
N LYS A 63 -22.08 -1.72 18.41
CA LYS A 63 -21.36 -2.39 19.51
C LYS A 63 -21.76 -3.86 19.66
N GLY A 64 -22.70 -4.35 18.84
CA GLY A 64 -23.27 -5.69 18.97
C GLY A 64 -23.88 -5.91 20.36
N LEU A 65 -23.48 -6.98 21.04
CA LEU A 65 -23.99 -7.28 22.38
C LEU A 65 -23.39 -6.40 23.49
N ALA A 66 -22.44 -5.51 23.18
CA ALA A 66 -21.87 -4.56 24.16
C ALA A 66 -22.68 -3.28 24.35
N PHE A 67 -23.79 -3.09 23.63
CA PHE A 67 -24.74 -2.04 24.02
C PHE A 67 -25.28 -2.34 25.42
N THR A 68 -25.12 -1.38 26.33
CA THR A 68 -25.64 -1.44 27.70
C THR A 68 -27.17 -1.34 27.70
N GLU A 69 -27.82 -1.78 28.78
CA GLU A 69 -29.28 -1.65 28.92
C GLU A 69 -29.77 -0.20 28.71
N LYS A 70 -29.04 0.78 29.27
CA LYS A 70 -29.35 2.21 29.09
C LYS A 70 -29.25 2.66 27.63
N GLU A 71 -28.18 2.25 26.93
CA GLU A 71 -28.03 2.54 25.49
C GLU A 71 -29.15 1.88 24.68
N ARG A 72 -29.55 0.65 25.03
CA ARG A 72 -30.62 -0.07 24.34
C ARG A 72 -31.98 0.60 24.50
N ASP A 73 -32.29 1.10 25.69
CA ASP A 73 -33.51 1.86 25.94
C ASP A 73 -33.50 3.21 25.20
N ALA A 74 -32.38 3.95 25.27
CA ALA A 74 -32.26 5.28 24.67
C ALA A 74 -32.20 5.28 23.13
N LEU A 75 -31.62 4.23 22.54
CA LEU A 75 -31.35 4.12 21.09
C LEU A 75 -32.33 3.17 20.39
N TYR A 76 -33.45 2.83 21.03
CA TYR A 76 -34.52 1.97 20.49
C TYR A 76 -34.00 0.59 20.01
N LEU A 77 -33.12 -0.03 20.80
CA LEU A 77 -32.55 -1.36 20.52
C LEU A 77 -33.19 -2.47 21.36
N ARG A 78 -33.99 -2.12 22.37
CA ARG A 78 -34.64 -3.10 23.24
C ARG A 78 -35.55 -4.04 22.45
N GLY A 79 -35.36 -5.34 22.63
CA GLY A 79 -36.04 -6.39 21.87
C GLY A 79 -35.40 -6.73 20.52
N LEU A 80 -34.49 -5.90 20.00
CA LEU A 80 -33.73 -6.20 18.77
C LEU A 80 -32.49 -7.04 19.04
N LEU A 81 -31.97 -6.99 20.27
CA LEU A 81 -30.83 -7.77 20.74
C LEU A 81 -31.26 -8.75 21.85
N PRO A 82 -30.62 -9.92 21.95
CA PRO A 82 -30.75 -10.81 23.11
C PRO A 82 -30.52 -10.08 24.45
N PRO A 83 -31.13 -10.54 25.56
CA PRO A 83 -31.14 -9.81 26.84
C PRO A 83 -29.78 -9.71 27.54
N VAL A 84 -28.77 -10.45 27.09
CA VAL A 84 -27.44 -10.40 27.70
C VAL A 84 -26.64 -9.22 27.16
N VAL A 85 -25.91 -8.53 28.04
CA VAL A 85 -24.87 -7.56 27.68
C VAL A 85 -23.52 -8.28 27.79
N LEU A 86 -22.73 -8.27 26.72
CA LEU A 86 -21.39 -8.86 26.70
C LEU A 86 -20.33 -7.77 26.64
N SER A 87 -19.27 -7.90 27.43
CA SER A 87 -18.11 -7.00 27.32
C SER A 87 -17.41 -7.15 25.97
N GLN A 88 -16.62 -6.16 25.58
CA GLN A 88 -15.86 -6.20 24.32
C GLN A 88 -14.87 -7.37 24.32
N GLU A 89 -14.21 -7.63 25.45
CA GLU A 89 -13.23 -8.71 25.63
C GLU A 89 -13.87 -10.09 25.52
N LEU A 90 -15.11 -10.26 25.98
CA LEU A 90 -15.84 -11.52 25.80
C LEU A 90 -16.27 -11.73 24.35
N GLN A 91 -16.67 -10.67 23.64
CA GLN A 91 -16.93 -10.75 22.21
C GLN A 91 -15.67 -11.09 21.42
N GLU A 92 -14.53 -10.50 21.77
CA GLU A 92 -13.22 -10.77 21.20
C GLU A 92 -12.84 -12.26 21.36
N ARG A 93 -12.89 -12.79 22.60
CA ARG A 93 -12.61 -14.21 22.88
C ARG A 93 -13.51 -15.16 22.09
N LYS A 94 -14.81 -14.83 21.98
CA LYS A 94 -15.76 -15.60 21.18
C LYS A 94 -15.37 -15.61 19.71
N LEU A 95 -14.94 -14.47 19.17
CA LEU A 95 -14.52 -14.36 17.77
C LEU A 95 -13.23 -15.13 17.50
N MET A 96 -12.21 -15.00 18.36
CA MET A 96 -10.99 -15.80 18.23
C MET A 96 -11.25 -17.29 18.30
N HIS A 97 -12.13 -17.74 19.20
CA HIS A 97 -12.54 -19.14 19.28
C HIS A 97 -13.13 -19.63 17.95
N ASN A 98 -14.00 -18.84 17.33
CA ASN A 98 -14.60 -19.19 16.03
C ASN A 98 -13.57 -19.13 14.89
N LEU A 99 -12.72 -18.11 14.86
CA LEU A 99 -11.71 -17.94 13.81
C LEU A 99 -10.73 -19.11 13.74
N ARG A 100 -10.30 -19.62 14.90
CA ARG A 100 -9.40 -20.77 15.01
C ARG A 100 -10.05 -22.09 14.54
N GLN A 101 -11.37 -22.17 14.48
CA GLN A 101 -12.08 -23.35 13.94
C GLN A 101 -12.11 -23.38 12.41
N TYR A 102 -11.94 -22.24 11.73
CA TYR A 102 -11.83 -22.24 10.27
C TYR A 102 -10.56 -22.98 9.84
N LYS A 103 -10.72 -23.85 8.84
CA LYS A 103 -9.67 -24.73 8.34
C LYS A 103 -8.78 -24.07 7.28
N VAL A 104 -9.33 -23.10 6.55
CA VAL A 104 -8.64 -22.45 5.43
C VAL A 104 -8.41 -20.97 5.76
N PRO A 105 -7.20 -20.41 5.56
CA PRO A 105 -6.92 -19.00 5.83
C PRO A 105 -7.91 -18.03 5.18
N LEU A 106 -8.31 -18.28 3.94
CA LEU A 106 -9.30 -17.46 3.24
C LEU A 106 -10.65 -17.36 3.97
N GLN A 107 -11.09 -18.40 4.67
CA GLN A 107 -12.33 -18.34 5.46
C GLN A 107 -12.18 -17.40 6.66
N ARG A 108 -10.99 -17.37 7.28
CA ARG A 108 -10.66 -16.42 8.35
C ARG A 108 -10.63 -15.00 7.80
N TYR A 109 -10.03 -14.78 6.64
CA TYR A 109 -10.05 -13.48 5.95
C TYR A 109 -11.48 -12.99 5.73
N MET A 110 -12.35 -13.82 5.13
CA MET A 110 -13.75 -13.46 4.88
C MET A 110 -14.49 -13.12 6.19
N ALA A 111 -14.26 -13.90 7.25
CA ALA A 111 -14.86 -13.63 8.56
C ALA A 111 -14.35 -12.32 9.20
N MET A 112 -13.08 -11.95 8.98
CA MET A 112 -12.50 -10.70 9.42
C MET A 112 -13.07 -9.50 8.65
N MET A 113 -13.22 -9.60 7.33
CA MET A 113 -13.85 -8.54 6.52
C MET A 113 -15.34 -8.38 6.88
N ASP A 114 -16.07 -9.49 7.09
CA ASP A 114 -17.46 -9.46 7.57
C ASP A 114 -17.58 -8.84 8.98
N LEU A 115 -16.53 -8.90 9.80
CA LEU A 115 -16.47 -8.26 11.11
C LEU A 115 -16.18 -6.76 10.98
N GLN A 116 -15.23 -6.37 10.14
CA GLN A 116 -14.90 -4.97 9.87
C GLN A 116 -16.15 -4.20 9.43
N GLU A 117 -16.90 -4.76 8.49
CA GLU A 117 -18.14 -4.18 7.95
C GLU A 117 -19.37 -4.35 8.86
N ARG A 118 -19.20 -4.90 10.07
CA ARG A 118 -20.28 -5.08 11.04
C ARG A 118 -20.03 -4.32 12.35
N ASN A 119 -18.80 -4.32 12.83
CA ASN A 119 -18.38 -3.68 14.08
C ASN A 119 -16.89 -3.36 13.97
N GLU A 120 -16.61 -2.16 13.45
CA GLU A 120 -15.27 -1.67 13.12
C GLU A 120 -14.35 -1.64 14.35
N ARG A 121 -14.88 -1.19 15.50
CA ARG A 121 -14.12 -1.10 16.75
C ARG A 121 -13.71 -2.48 17.28
N LEU A 122 -14.59 -3.46 17.18
CA LEU A 122 -14.28 -4.84 17.58
C LEU A 122 -13.29 -5.50 16.62
N PHE A 123 -13.38 -5.21 15.32
CA PHE A 123 -12.38 -5.65 14.34
C PHE A 123 -10.98 -5.14 14.70
N TYR A 124 -10.81 -3.83 14.91
CA TYR A 124 -9.49 -3.28 15.23
C TYR A 124 -8.99 -3.73 16.60
N LYS A 125 -9.85 -3.79 17.62
CA LYS A 125 -9.47 -4.29 18.94
C LYS A 125 -8.97 -5.75 18.87
N LEU A 126 -9.69 -6.61 18.15
CA LEU A 126 -9.30 -7.99 17.92
C LEU A 126 -7.96 -8.11 17.18
N LEU A 127 -7.76 -7.28 16.14
CA LEU A 127 -6.53 -7.27 15.35
C LEU A 127 -5.32 -6.78 16.15
N ILE A 128 -5.48 -5.72 16.96
CA ILE A 128 -4.41 -5.16 17.80
C ILE A 128 -3.95 -6.17 18.85
N ASP A 129 -4.89 -6.77 19.59
CA ASP A 129 -4.56 -7.71 20.67
C ASP A 129 -3.97 -9.04 20.19
N ASN A 130 -4.19 -9.40 18.92
CA ASN A 130 -3.81 -10.69 18.34
C ASN A 130 -3.01 -10.51 17.04
N VAL A 131 -2.22 -9.44 16.94
CA VAL A 131 -1.57 -9.00 15.68
C VAL A 131 -0.71 -10.08 15.05
N GLU A 132 0.08 -10.83 15.83
CA GLU A 132 0.95 -11.89 15.30
C GLU A 132 0.16 -13.01 14.61
N GLU A 133 -0.99 -13.42 15.18
CA GLU A 133 -1.84 -14.49 14.63
C GLU A 133 -2.70 -13.99 13.45
N LEU A 134 -3.14 -12.72 13.50
CA LEU A 134 -4.12 -12.18 12.55
C LEU A 134 -3.50 -11.38 11.40
N LEU A 135 -2.27 -10.88 11.52
CA LEU A 135 -1.59 -10.18 10.44
C LEU A 135 -1.48 -11.05 9.17
N PRO A 136 -1.10 -12.35 9.24
CA PRO A 136 -1.09 -13.22 8.07
C PRO A 136 -2.47 -13.54 7.49
N VAL A 137 -3.53 -13.26 8.25
CA VAL A 137 -4.93 -13.44 7.84
C VAL A 137 -5.45 -12.21 7.12
N VAL A 138 -5.28 -11.00 7.67
CA VAL A 138 -5.84 -9.76 7.10
C VAL A 138 -4.93 -9.11 6.05
N TYR A 139 -3.66 -9.51 6.02
CA TYR A 139 -2.68 -9.02 5.06
C TYR A 139 -1.90 -10.19 4.44
N THR A 140 -0.61 -10.02 4.14
CA THR A 140 0.19 -11.03 3.45
C THR A 140 0.42 -12.28 4.33
N PRO A 141 0.25 -13.49 3.78
CA PRO A 141 0.01 -13.81 2.37
C PRO A 141 -1.47 -13.92 1.97
N THR A 142 -2.41 -14.06 2.92
CA THR A 142 -3.81 -14.42 2.63
C THR A 142 -4.55 -13.38 1.79
N VAL A 143 -4.25 -12.09 1.95
CA VAL A 143 -4.84 -11.02 1.14
C VAL A 143 -4.58 -11.20 -0.36
N GLY A 144 -3.43 -11.77 -0.75
CA GLY A 144 -3.14 -12.08 -2.15
C GLY A 144 -4.06 -13.17 -2.70
N GLU A 145 -4.33 -14.22 -1.92
CA GLU A 145 -5.32 -15.24 -2.29
C GLU A 145 -6.73 -14.64 -2.38
N ALA A 146 -7.08 -13.74 -1.45
CA ALA A 146 -8.34 -13.02 -1.48
C ALA A 146 -8.48 -12.18 -2.76
N CYS A 147 -7.43 -11.46 -3.18
CA CYS A 147 -7.41 -10.73 -4.45
C CYS A 147 -7.55 -11.65 -5.67
N GLN A 148 -6.95 -12.85 -5.67
CA GLN A 148 -7.14 -13.80 -6.79
C GLN A 148 -8.59 -14.28 -6.90
N LYS A 149 -9.29 -14.38 -5.77
CA LYS A 149 -10.67 -14.89 -5.67
C LYS A 149 -11.70 -13.78 -5.44
N TYR A 150 -11.31 -12.51 -5.55
CA TYR A 150 -12.09 -11.39 -5.00
C TYR A 150 -13.51 -11.33 -5.55
N GLY A 151 -13.69 -11.53 -6.85
CA GLY A 151 -15.02 -11.57 -7.46
C GLY A 151 -15.91 -12.68 -6.92
N SER A 152 -15.35 -13.88 -6.70
CA SER A 152 -16.10 -15.03 -6.17
C SER A 152 -16.45 -14.92 -4.68
N ILE A 153 -15.68 -14.14 -3.91
CA ILE A 153 -15.90 -13.93 -2.47
C ILE A 153 -16.51 -12.57 -2.13
N PHE A 154 -16.80 -11.74 -3.13
CA PHE A 154 -17.32 -10.39 -2.93
C PHE A 154 -18.66 -10.41 -2.19
N ARG A 155 -18.80 -9.60 -1.14
CA ARG A 155 -20.00 -9.56 -0.28
C ARG A 155 -20.44 -8.14 0.00
N ARG A 156 -19.75 -7.48 0.94
CA ARG A 156 -19.96 -6.06 1.27
C ARG A 156 -18.91 -5.24 0.54
N PRO A 157 -19.28 -4.16 -0.16
CA PRO A 157 -18.33 -3.31 -0.85
C PRO A 157 -17.43 -2.61 0.18
N GLN A 158 -16.13 -2.57 -0.10
CA GLN A 158 -15.15 -1.80 0.66
C GLN A 158 -14.33 -0.96 -0.33
N GLY A 159 -14.06 0.29 0.06
CA GLY A 159 -13.34 1.24 -0.77
C GLY A 159 -14.15 1.82 -1.93
N LEU A 160 -13.44 2.54 -2.80
CA LEU A 160 -13.99 3.29 -3.91
C LEU A 160 -13.34 2.82 -5.23
N TYR A 161 -14.18 2.55 -6.22
CA TYR A 161 -13.74 2.10 -7.54
C TYR A 161 -13.89 3.24 -8.54
N ILE A 162 -12.81 3.54 -9.28
CA ILE A 162 -12.79 4.55 -10.33
C ILE A 162 -12.30 3.86 -11.59
N SER A 163 -13.13 3.79 -12.63
CA SER A 163 -12.75 3.13 -13.88
C SER A 163 -12.61 4.13 -15.03
N LEU A 164 -12.17 3.65 -16.20
CA LEU A 164 -12.17 4.44 -17.43
C LEU A 164 -13.55 5.02 -17.80
N LYS A 165 -14.64 4.41 -17.33
CA LYS A 165 -16.01 4.92 -17.58
C LYS A 165 -16.33 6.19 -16.81
N GLU A 166 -15.60 6.47 -15.74
CA GLU A 166 -15.78 7.65 -14.89
C GLU A 166 -14.86 8.82 -15.29
N LYS A 167 -14.12 8.70 -16.41
CA LYS A 167 -13.31 9.78 -16.96
C LYS A 167 -14.16 11.04 -17.20
N GLY A 168 -13.67 12.19 -16.73
CA GLY A 168 -14.35 13.48 -16.70
C GLY A 168 -15.29 13.67 -15.50
N LYS A 169 -15.44 12.68 -14.62
CA LYS A 169 -16.36 12.69 -13.48
C LYS A 169 -15.73 12.18 -12.18
N ILE A 170 -14.40 12.05 -12.09
CA ILE A 170 -13.77 11.45 -10.91
C ILE A 170 -14.10 12.23 -9.64
N LEU A 171 -14.15 13.57 -9.71
CA LEU A 171 -14.55 14.40 -8.57
C LEU A 171 -15.96 14.08 -8.06
N GLU A 172 -16.92 13.80 -8.95
CA GLU A 172 -18.28 13.40 -8.58
C GLU A 172 -18.27 12.04 -7.87
N VAL A 173 -17.42 11.11 -8.32
CA VAL A 173 -17.25 9.80 -7.70
C VAL A 173 -16.68 9.94 -6.28
N LEU A 174 -15.66 10.79 -6.09
CA LEU A 174 -15.10 11.07 -4.77
C LEU A 174 -16.16 11.65 -3.80
N LYS A 175 -17.06 12.50 -4.30
CA LYS A 175 -18.16 13.11 -3.52
C LYS A 175 -19.24 12.12 -3.05
N ASN A 176 -19.26 10.90 -3.59
CA ASN A 176 -20.13 9.82 -3.09
C ASN A 176 -19.57 9.15 -1.83
N TRP A 177 -18.28 9.32 -1.52
CA TRP A 177 -17.71 8.78 -0.29
C TRP A 177 -18.29 9.53 0.92
N PRO A 178 -18.81 8.84 1.95
CA PRO A 178 -19.55 9.49 3.03
C PRO A 178 -18.66 10.29 3.99
N GLU A 179 -17.37 9.96 4.08
CA GLU A 179 -16.42 10.65 4.95
C GLU A 179 -15.74 11.81 4.23
N LYS A 180 -15.89 13.03 4.76
CA LYS A 180 -15.39 14.26 4.11
C LYS A 180 -13.92 14.54 4.40
N SER A 181 -13.40 14.08 5.53
CA SER A 181 -12.08 14.47 6.04
C SER A 181 -11.05 13.37 5.84
N ILE A 182 -10.86 12.95 4.59
CA ILE A 182 -9.86 11.94 4.22
C ILE A 182 -8.46 12.49 4.42
N GLN A 183 -7.60 11.70 5.07
CA GLN A 183 -6.21 12.03 5.35
C GLN A 183 -5.24 11.03 4.70
N VAL A 184 -5.67 9.80 4.46
CA VAL A 184 -4.86 8.76 3.79
C VAL A 184 -5.68 8.05 2.72
N ILE A 185 -5.14 8.03 1.51
CA ILE A 185 -5.62 7.23 0.39
C ILE A 185 -4.55 6.19 0.11
N VAL A 186 -4.95 4.91 0.04
CA VAL A 186 -4.10 3.88 -0.59
C VAL A 186 -4.77 3.52 -1.90
N VAL A 187 -4.01 3.64 -2.99
CA VAL A 187 -4.51 3.45 -4.35
C VAL A 187 -3.68 2.41 -5.09
N THR A 188 -4.35 1.56 -5.87
CA THR A 188 -3.73 0.58 -6.77
C THR A 188 -4.47 0.55 -8.10
N ASP A 189 -3.80 0.13 -9.18
CA ASP A 189 -4.45 -0.29 -10.42
C ASP A 189 -4.47 -1.83 -10.60
N GLY A 190 -3.95 -2.56 -9.61
CA GLY A 190 -3.92 -4.01 -9.56
C GLY A 190 -3.03 -4.68 -10.60
N GLU A 191 -2.10 -3.97 -11.24
CA GLU A 191 -1.26 -4.53 -12.30
C GLU A 191 -0.18 -5.50 -11.78
N ARG A 192 0.28 -5.29 -10.55
CA ARG A 192 1.36 -6.09 -9.95
C ARG A 192 1.06 -6.38 -8.48
N ILE A 193 0.00 -7.12 -8.20
CA ILE A 193 -0.33 -7.52 -6.83
C ILE A 193 0.73 -8.49 -6.30
N LEU A 194 1.60 -8.01 -5.39
CA LEU A 194 2.70 -8.81 -4.82
C LEU A 194 3.50 -9.55 -5.91
N GLY A 195 3.77 -10.85 -5.72
CA GLY A 195 4.31 -11.77 -6.73
C GLY A 195 3.25 -12.50 -7.56
N LEU A 196 1.99 -12.04 -7.57
CA LEU A 196 0.86 -12.71 -8.23
C LEU A 196 0.51 -12.08 -9.60
N GLY A 197 1.04 -10.91 -9.90
CA GLY A 197 0.86 -10.22 -11.18
C GLY A 197 -0.45 -9.45 -11.28
N ASP A 198 -0.96 -9.34 -12.51
CA ASP A 198 -2.14 -8.54 -12.83
C ASP A 198 -3.42 -9.19 -12.33
N LEU A 199 -4.09 -8.56 -11.37
CA LEU A 199 -5.41 -8.96 -10.86
C LEU A 199 -6.51 -7.92 -11.13
N GLY A 200 -6.19 -6.86 -11.88
CA GLY A 200 -7.13 -5.80 -12.26
C GLY A 200 -7.88 -5.21 -11.08
N CYS A 201 -9.19 -5.05 -11.26
CA CYS A 201 -10.10 -4.50 -10.25
C CYS A 201 -10.16 -5.35 -8.95
N GLN A 202 -9.73 -6.62 -8.99
CA GLN A 202 -9.69 -7.47 -7.80
C GLN A 202 -8.52 -7.13 -6.85
N GLY A 203 -7.64 -6.21 -7.25
CA GLY A 203 -6.57 -5.66 -6.42
C GLY A 203 -7.04 -4.90 -5.17
N MET A 204 -8.33 -4.51 -5.09
CA MET A 204 -8.90 -3.72 -3.98
C MET A 204 -8.59 -4.27 -2.58
N GLY A 205 -8.44 -5.59 -2.43
CA GLY A 205 -8.08 -6.20 -1.15
C GLY A 205 -6.78 -5.64 -0.56
N ILE A 206 -5.83 -5.19 -1.39
CA ILE A 206 -4.55 -4.63 -0.93
C ILE A 206 -4.73 -3.26 -0.27
N PRO A 207 -5.32 -2.23 -0.91
CA PRO A 207 -5.65 -0.97 -0.24
C PRO A 207 -6.45 -1.14 1.06
N VAL A 208 -7.46 -2.04 1.06
CA VAL A 208 -8.28 -2.31 2.25
C VAL A 208 -7.43 -2.91 3.38
N GLY A 209 -6.59 -3.89 3.08
CA GLY A 209 -5.66 -4.50 4.02
C GLY A 209 -4.67 -3.47 4.59
N LYS A 210 -4.04 -2.67 3.72
CA LYS A 210 -3.08 -1.64 4.14
C LYS A 210 -3.67 -0.58 5.05
N LEU A 211 -4.86 -0.07 4.73
CA LEU A 211 -5.53 0.92 5.58
C LEU A 211 -5.99 0.34 6.92
N SER A 212 -6.29 -0.97 6.95
CA SER A 212 -6.52 -1.68 8.20
C SER A 212 -5.26 -1.72 9.08
N LEU A 213 -4.08 -1.86 8.48
CA LEU A 213 -2.79 -1.80 9.20
C LEU A 213 -2.38 -0.38 9.61
N TYR A 214 -2.68 0.63 8.79
CA TYR A 214 -2.55 2.04 9.19
C TYR A 214 -3.30 2.33 10.49
N THR A 215 -4.49 1.75 10.63
CA THR A 215 -5.31 1.93 11.83
C THR A 215 -4.79 1.08 12.99
N ALA A 216 -4.60 -0.23 12.78
CA ALA A 216 -4.23 -1.14 13.86
C ALA A 216 -2.81 -0.91 14.40
N LEU A 217 -1.85 -0.61 13.53
CA LEU A 217 -0.44 -0.47 13.89
C LEU A 217 -0.01 1.00 14.05
N GLY A 218 -0.59 1.89 13.22
CA GLY A 218 -0.26 3.31 13.21
C GLY A 218 -1.24 4.20 13.97
N GLY A 219 -2.38 3.69 14.43
CA GLY A 219 -3.38 4.50 15.13
C GLY A 219 -4.06 5.57 14.28
N VAL A 220 -3.95 5.49 12.94
CA VAL A 220 -4.70 6.36 12.03
C VAL A 220 -6.19 6.07 12.17
N ARG A 221 -7.04 7.10 12.23
CA ARG A 221 -8.49 6.87 12.36
C ARG A 221 -9.03 6.20 11.09
N PRO A 222 -9.83 5.13 11.18
CA PRO A 222 -10.32 4.44 10.00
C PRO A 222 -11.27 5.30 9.16
N SER A 223 -12.02 6.21 9.77
CA SER A 223 -12.91 7.15 9.07
C SER A 223 -12.17 8.17 8.20
N VAL A 224 -10.84 8.31 8.33
CA VAL A 224 -10.02 9.19 7.48
C VAL A 224 -9.24 8.43 6.41
N CYS A 225 -9.48 7.13 6.30
CA CYS A 225 -8.84 6.22 5.37
C CYS A 225 -9.77 5.96 4.17
N LEU A 226 -9.23 6.04 2.96
CA LEU A 226 -9.97 5.77 1.72
C LEU A 226 -9.22 4.78 0.83
N PRO A 227 -9.67 3.51 0.75
CA PRO A 227 -9.11 2.54 -0.19
C PRO A 227 -9.63 2.84 -1.61
N VAL A 228 -8.74 2.89 -2.59
CA VAL A 228 -9.10 3.18 -3.99
C VAL A 228 -8.53 2.12 -4.93
N THR A 229 -9.32 1.70 -5.92
CA THR A 229 -8.82 0.92 -7.07
C THR A 229 -9.16 1.65 -8.36
N ILE A 230 -8.14 1.86 -9.19
CA ILE A 230 -8.25 2.43 -10.53
C ILE A 230 -8.38 1.30 -11.55
N ASP A 231 -9.58 1.09 -12.09
CA ASP A 231 -9.85 0.02 -13.06
C ASP A 231 -9.72 0.50 -14.50
N VAL A 232 -8.56 0.22 -15.08
CA VAL A 232 -8.25 0.49 -16.50
C VAL A 232 -8.36 -0.75 -17.38
N GLY A 233 -8.98 -1.82 -16.87
CA GLY A 233 -8.97 -3.16 -17.47
C GLY A 233 -7.88 -4.06 -16.88
N THR A 234 -7.75 -5.27 -17.41
CA THR A 234 -6.74 -6.25 -16.99
C THR A 234 -6.20 -7.03 -18.17
N ASN A 235 -4.91 -7.33 -18.16
CA ASN A 235 -4.27 -8.19 -19.15
C ASN A 235 -4.38 -9.68 -18.78
N ASN A 236 -4.91 -10.00 -17.60
CA ASN A 236 -5.09 -11.37 -17.12
C ASN A 236 -6.23 -12.09 -17.85
N GLU A 237 -5.88 -12.95 -18.81
CA GLU A 237 -6.84 -13.73 -19.60
C GLU A 237 -7.76 -14.60 -18.75
N LYS A 238 -7.27 -15.12 -17.62
CA LYS A 238 -8.12 -15.94 -16.73
C LYS A 238 -9.26 -15.09 -16.17
N LEU A 239 -8.98 -13.86 -15.74
CA LEU A 239 -9.99 -12.95 -15.20
C LEU A 239 -10.93 -12.43 -16.28
N LEU A 240 -10.42 -12.12 -17.48
CA LEU A 240 -11.26 -11.70 -18.61
C LEU A 240 -12.34 -12.74 -18.95
N ASN A 241 -11.98 -14.02 -18.84
CA ASN A 241 -12.86 -15.17 -19.09
C ASN A 241 -13.64 -15.66 -17.86
N ASP A 242 -13.38 -15.12 -16.67
CA ASP A 242 -14.05 -15.54 -15.42
C ASP A 242 -15.40 -14.83 -15.28
N GLU A 243 -16.51 -15.58 -15.21
CA GLU A 243 -17.86 -15.01 -15.06
C GLU A 243 -18.04 -14.16 -13.79
N PHE A 244 -17.24 -14.38 -12.75
CA PHE A 244 -17.30 -13.63 -11.49
C PHE A 244 -16.36 -12.42 -11.44
N TYR A 245 -15.59 -12.15 -12.50
CA TYR A 245 -14.74 -10.96 -12.53
C TYR A 245 -15.58 -9.68 -12.44
N ILE A 246 -15.20 -8.81 -11.49
CA ILE A 246 -15.94 -7.60 -11.11
C ILE A 246 -15.47 -6.32 -11.81
N GLY A 247 -14.38 -6.38 -12.57
CA GLY A 247 -13.81 -5.22 -13.27
C GLY A 247 -14.24 -5.09 -14.73
N LEU A 248 -13.67 -4.10 -15.41
CA LEU A 248 -13.83 -3.90 -16.85
C LEU A 248 -13.26 -5.10 -17.61
N ARG A 249 -14.11 -5.80 -18.36
CA ARG A 249 -13.75 -6.95 -19.21
C ARG A 249 -13.09 -6.52 -20.52
N GLN A 250 -11.97 -5.83 -20.38
CA GLN A 250 -11.13 -5.35 -21.46
C GLN A 250 -9.66 -5.40 -21.05
N LYS A 251 -8.76 -5.37 -22.04
CA LYS A 251 -7.33 -5.20 -21.81
C LYS A 251 -7.03 -3.85 -21.18
N ARG A 252 -5.89 -3.76 -20.48
CA ARG A 252 -5.46 -2.51 -19.85
C ARG A 252 -5.33 -1.39 -20.88
N ALA A 253 -5.91 -0.23 -20.58
CA ALA A 253 -5.57 0.99 -21.30
C ALA A 253 -4.10 1.34 -21.07
N THR A 254 -3.46 1.95 -22.07
CA THR A 254 -2.03 2.30 -22.03
C THR A 254 -1.83 3.70 -22.60
N GLY A 255 -0.64 4.27 -22.39
CA GLY A 255 -0.27 5.56 -22.95
C GLY A 255 -1.18 6.69 -22.44
N GLN A 256 -1.60 7.56 -23.36
CA GLN A 256 -2.28 8.81 -23.02
C GLN A 256 -3.59 8.60 -22.26
N GLU A 257 -4.39 7.57 -22.60
CA GLU A 257 -5.67 7.31 -21.94
C GLU A 257 -5.49 6.98 -20.44
N TYR A 258 -4.48 6.15 -20.11
CA TYR A 258 -4.12 5.80 -18.73
C TYR A 258 -3.61 7.04 -17.97
N THR A 259 -2.70 7.79 -18.59
CA THR A 259 -2.10 8.97 -17.97
C THR A 259 -3.13 10.07 -17.69
N GLU A 260 -4.08 10.31 -18.60
CA GLU A 260 -5.14 11.30 -18.42
C GLU A 260 -6.08 10.94 -17.26
N LEU A 261 -6.44 9.66 -17.10
CA LEU A 261 -7.28 9.21 -15.99
C LEU A 261 -6.58 9.41 -14.64
N LEU A 262 -5.30 9.06 -14.53
CA LEU A 262 -4.54 9.24 -13.30
C LEU A 262 -4.29 10.71 -12.97
N GLU A 263 -4.08 11.55 -13.99
CA GLU A 263 -3.94 12.99 -13.79
C GLU A 263 -5.25 13.61 -13.31
N GLU A 264 -6.38 13.23 -13.91
CA GLU A 264 -7.70 13.63 -13.40
C GLU A 264 -7.91 13.15 -11.96
N PHE A 265 -7.54 11.91 -11.64
CA PHE A 265 -7.66 11.38 -10.28
C PHE A 265 -6.84 12.19 -9.27
N MET A 266 -5.56 12.44 -9.54
CA MET A 266 -4.69 13.19 -8.62
C MET A 266 -5.19 14.63 -8.44
N CYS A 267 -5.61 15.29 -9.53
CA CYS A 267 -6.21 16.62 -9.48
C CYS A 267 -7.51 16.62 -8.65
N ALA A 268 -8.41 15.66 -8.88
CA ALA A 268 -9.66 15.55 -8.14
C ALA A 268 -9.45 15.26 -6.65
N VAL A 269 -8.48 14.41 -6.30
CA VAL A 269 -8.09 14.13 -4.91
C VAL A 269 -7.61 15.41 -4.22
N LYS A 270 -6.68 16.14 -4.83
CA LYS A 270 -6.18 17.40 -4.28
C LYS A 270 -7.29 18.44 -4.15
N GLN A 271 -8.15 18.55 -5.15
CA GLN A 271 -9.27 19.49 -5.15
C GLN A 271 -10.28 19.17 -4.05
N ASN A 272 -10.57 17.89 -3.79
CA ASN A 272 -11.59 17.48 -2.84
C ASN A 272 -11.09 17.42 -1.39
N TYR A 273 -9.82 17.01 -1.18
CA TYR A 273 -9.28 16.73 0.15
C TYR A 273 -8.09 17.65 0.56
N GLY A 274 -7.62 18.50 -0.33
CA GLY A 274 -6.56 19.48 -0.09
C GLY A 274 -5.13 18.95 -0.22
N GLU A 275 -4.14 19.82 -0.01
CA GLU A 275 -2.71 19.53 -0.20
C GLU A 275 -2.09 18.54 0.79
N LYS A 276 -2.78 18.28 1.92
CA LYS A 276 -2.26 17.48 3.04
C LYS A 276 -2.71 16.01 3.02
N VAL A 277 -3.55 15.62 2.06
CA VAL A 277 -3.96 14.23 1.92
C VAL A 277 -2.78 13.38 1.46
N LEU A 278 -2.46 12.33 2.22
CA LEU A 278 -1.44 11.35 1.83
C LEU A 278 -2.03 10.44 0.76
N VAL A 279 -1.40 10.38 -0.41
CA VAL A 279 -1.72 9.40 -1.45
C VAL A 279 -0.59 8.37 -1.51
N GLN A 280 -0.86 7.18 -1.02
CA GLN A 280 0.04 6.05 -1.11
C GLN A 280 -0.28 5.21 -2.36
N PHE A 281 0.69 5.10 -3.27
CA PHE A 281 0.64 4.18 -4.41
C PHE A 281 1.07 2.78 -3.98
N GLU A 282 0.38 1.77 -4.51
CA GLU A 282 0.55 0.39 -4.11
C GLU A 282 0.34 -0.58 -5.29
N ASP A 283 1.23 -1.57 -5.44
CA ASP A 283 1.12 -2.69 -6.40
C ASP A 283 0.88 -2.26 -7.88
N PHE A 284 1.46 -1.13 -8.27
CA PHE A 284 1.56 -0.73 -9.69
C PHE A 284 2.67 -1.51 -10.39
N ALA A 285 2.64 -1.60 -11.72
CA ALA A 285 3.79 -2.15 -12.45
C ALA A 285 5.00 -1.20 -12.39
N ASN A 286 6.22 -1.78 -12.38
CA ASN A 286 7.49 -1.05 -12.22
C ASN A 286 7.57 0.28 -12.98
N HIS A 287 7.27 0.28 -14.28
CA HIS A 287 7.36 1.49 -15.09
C HIS A 287 6.41 2.59 -14.59
N ASN A 288 5.13 2.25 -14.36
CA ASN A 288 4.11 3.16 -13.85
C ASN A 288 4.45 3.65 -12.44
N ALA A 289 4.88 2.76 -11.54
CA ALA A 289 5.23 3.11 -10.16
C ALA A 289 6.32 4.20 -10.08
N PHE A 290 7.40 4.05 -10.86
CA PHE A 290 8.47 5.05 -10.93
C PHE A 290 8.02 6.37 -11.56
N GLU A 291 7.27 6.31 -12.67
CA GLU A 291 6.78 7.51 -13.35
C GLU A 291 5.79 8.30 -12.49
N LEU A 292 4.86 7.61 -11.83
CA LEU A 292 3.89 8.18 -10.89
C LEU A 292 4.58 8.88 -9.72
N LEU A 293 5.50 8.18 -9.05
CA LEU A 293 6.22 8.74 -7.91
C LEU A 293 7.05 9.96 -8.34
N ALA A 294 7.76 9.88 -9.48
CA ALA A 294 8.54 10.99 -10.00
C ALA A 294 7.68 12.21 -10.39
N LYS A 295 6.53 11.99 -11.05
CA LYS A 295 5.61 13.04 -11.49
C LYS A 295 4.94 13.74 -10.31
N TYR A 296 4.44 12.98 -9.33
CA TYR A 296 3.59 13.53 -8.28
C TYR A 296 4.32 13.91 -6.99
N ARG A 297 5.57 13.48 -6.75
CA ARG A 297 6.33 13.85 -5.53
C ARG A 297 6.60 15.34 -5.36
N THR A 298 6.52 16.13 -6.43
CA THR A 298 6.71 17.59 -6.39
C THR A 298 5.39 18.34 -6.17
N THR A 299 4.27 17.73 -6.52
CA THR A 299 2.94 18.37 -6.53
C THR A 299 2.00 17.85 -5.44
N HIS A 300 2.22 16.66 -4.88
CA HIS A 300 1.34 16.03 -3.89
C HIS A 300 2.13 15.42 -2.74
N LEU A 301 1.47 15.19 -1.60
CA LEU A 301 2.00 14.32 -0.55
C LEU A 301 1.83 12.86 -0.98
N VAL A 302 2.82 12.34 -1.71
CA VAL A 302 2.81 10.96 -2.20
C VAL A 302 3.89 10.11 -1.58
N PHE A 303 3.58 8.83 -1.46
CA PHE A 303 4.47 7.77 -0.99
C PHE A 303 4.20 6.52 -1.84
N ASN A 304 5.22 5.76 -2.20
CA ASN A 304 5.03 4.43 -2.77
C ASN A 304 5.71 3.44 -1.82
N ASP A 305 4.94 2.54 -1.22
CA ASP A 305 5.48 1.64 -0.20
C ASP A 305 6.36 0.54 -0.80
N ASP A 306 6.04 0.07 -2.01
CA ASP A 306 6.83 -0.95 -2.72
C ASP A 306 8.26 -0.46 -3.02
N ILE A 307 8.42 0.83 -3.31
CA ILE A 307 9.72 1.48 -3.55
C ILE A 307 10.31 1.99 -2.23
N GLN A 308 9.65 2.94 -1.56
CA GLN A 308 10.22 3.72 -0.46
C GLN A 308 10.07 3.01 0.89
N GLY A 309 8.95 2.33 1.13
CA GLY A 309 8.71 1.55 2.34
C GLY A 309 9.64 0.34 2.43
N THR A 310 9.72 -0.43 1.34
CA THR A 310 10.64 -1.57 1.20
C THR A 310 12.09 -1.12 1.38
N ALA A 311 12.48 -0.01 0.74
CA ALA A 311 13.82 0.55 0.93
C ALA A 311 14.12 0.86 2.40
N SER A 312 13.14 1.44 3.10
CA SER A 312 13.30 1.86 4.49
C SER A 312 13.43 0.67 5.45
N VAL A 313 12.55 -0.34 5.34
CA VAL A 313 12.60 -1.52 6.22
C VAL A 313 13.87 -2.34 5.98
N VAL A 314 14.32 -2.45 4.72
CA VAL A 314 15.55 -3.19 4.40
C VAL A 314 16.78 -2.44 4.89
N LEU A 315 16.83 -1.12 4.73
CA LEU A 315 17.92 -0.31 5.27
C LEU A 315 17.99 -0.44 6.80
N ALA A 316 16.86 -0.35 7.50
CA ALA A 316 16.80 -0.56 8.95
C ALA A 316 17.32 -1.95 9.35
N GLY A 317 16.91 -3.01 8.64
CA GLY A 317 17.41 -4.36 8.86
C GLY A 317 18.92 -4.51 8.64
N LEU A 318 19.45 -3.89 7.58
CA LEU A 318 20.89 -3.88 7.30
C LEU A 318 21.67 -3.16 8.39
N VAL A 319 21.20 -1.99 8.83
CA VAL A 319 21.87 -1.22 9.89
C VAL A 319 21.80 -1.97 11.23
N ALA A 320 20.65 -2.57 11.56
CA ALA A 320 20.53 -3.42 12.75
C ALA A 320 21.52 -4.60 12.70
N ALA A 321 21.71 -5.20 11.53
CA ALA A 321 22.66 -6.30 11.35
C ALA A 321 24.13 -5.88 11.46
N LEU A 322 24.48 -4.59 11.26
CA LEU A 322 25.84 -4.10 11.51
C LEU A 322 26.25 -4.27 12.97
N LYS A 323 25.31 -4.27 13.93
CA LYS A 323 25.60 -4.57 15.35
C LYS A 323 26.13 -6.00 15.54
N LEU A 324 25.85 -6.91 14.61
CA LEU A 324 26.30 -8.31 14.62
C LEU A 324 27.54 -8.57 13.77
N VAL A 325 27.68 -7.87 12.64
CA VAL A 325 28.81 -8.03 11.70
C VAL A 325 29.99 -7.13 12.06
N GLY A 326 29.73 -5.98 12.68
CA GLY A 326 30.72 -4.92 12.87
C GLY A 326 30.95 -4.11 11.59
N GLY A 327 31.67 -2.99 11.72
CA GLY A 327 31.94 -2.08 10.60
C GLY A 327 30.79 -1.10 10.31
N THR A 328 30.82 -0.53 9.12
CA THR A 328 29.87 0.47 8.63
C THR A 328 29.23 0.03 7.32
N LEU A 329 28.09 0.64 6.94
CA LEU A 329 27.48 0.39 5.63
C LEU A 329 28.45 0.62 4.47
N ALA A 330 29.39 1.56 4.61
CA ALA A 330 30.38 1.89 3.59
C ALA A 330 31.41 0.78 3.35
N ASP A 331 31.58 -0.15 4.30
CA ASP A 331 32.53 -1.26 4.22
C ASP A 331 31.99 -2.43 3.37
N HIS A 332 30.70 -2.42 3.06
CA HIS A 332 30.02 -3.50 2.37
C HIS A 332 29.94 -3.31 0.86
N THR A 333 29.95 -4.44 0.15
CA THR A 333 29.62 -4.55 -1.28
C THR A 333 28.28 -5.29 -1.38
N PHE A 334 27.35 -4.69 -2.11
CA PHE A 334 25.96 -5.17 -2.22
C PHE A 334 25.72 -5.78 -3.59
N LEU A 335 25.06 -6.94 -3.62
CA LEU A 335 24.58 -7.56 -4.84
C LEU A 335 23.07 -7.85 -4.71
N PHE A 336 22.31 -7.39 -5.70
CA PHE A 336 20.88 -7.64 -5.77
C PHE A 336 20.55 -8.63 -6.89
N LEU A 337 19.67 -9.59 -6.60
CA LEU A 337 18.93 -10.32 -7.63
C LEU A 337 17.53 -9.70 -7.73
N GLY A 338 17.26 -9.03 -8.84
CA GLY A 338 16.07 -8.21 -9.02
C GLY A 338 16.44 -6.73 -9.12
N ALA A 339 16.02 -6.09 -10.21
CA ALA A 339 16.28 -4.68 -10.48
C ALA A 339 14.98 -3.96 -10.89
N GLY A 340 13.90 -4.22 -10.14
CA GLY A 340 12.62 -3.52 -10.24
C GLY A 340 12.48 -2.42 -9.20
N GLU A 341 11.24 -2.12 -8.81
CA GLU A 341 10.87 -1.14 -7.77
C GLU A 341 11.66 -1.32 -6.48
N ALA A 342 11.49 -2.47 -5.81
CA ALA A 342 12.14 -2.77 -4.54
C ALA A 342 13.67 -2.72 -4.67
N GLY A 343 14.26 -3.48 -5.60
CA GLY A 343 15.72 -3.60 -5.73
C GLY A 343 16.41 -2.25 -5.95
N THR A 344 15.90 -1.42 -6.86
CA THR A 344 16.52 -0.10 -7.12
C THR A 344 16.18 0.95 -6.06
N GLY A 345 14.99 0.89 -5.43
CA GLY A 345 14.64 1.73 -4.30
C GLY A 345 15.52 1.49 -3.08
N ILE A 346 15.73 0.21 -2.71
CA ILE A 346 16.65 -0.18 -1.63
C ILE A 346 18.07 0.28 -1.94
N ALA A 347 18.56 0.00 -3.16
CA ALA A 347 19.90 0.38 -3.59
C ALA A 347 20.14 1.90 -3.48
N GLU A 348 19.16 2.72 -3.89
CA GLU A 348 19.25 4.18 -3.81
C GLU A 348 19.27 4.67 -2.36
N LEU A 349 18.43 4.12 -1.49
CA LEU A 349 18.39 4.53 -0.08
C LEU A 349 19.64 4.11 0.69
N ILE A 350 20.21 2.93 0.41
CA ILE A 350 21.53 2.52 0.91
C ILE A 350 22.60 3.52 0.45
N ALA A 351 22.61 3.86 -0.84
CA ALA A 351 23.59 4.79 -1.39
C ALA A 351 23.49 6.18 -0.73
N LEU A 352 22.27 6.66 -0.50
CA LEU A 352 22.00 7.92 0.17
C LEU A 352 22.47 7.94 1.62
N GLU A 353 22.18 6.88 2.38
CA GLU A 353 22.60 6.77 3.78
C GLU A 353 24.14 6.73 3.90
N ILE A 354 24.82 5.95 3.05
CA ILE A 354 26.28 5.91 3.01
C ILE A 354 26.85 7.28 2.62
N SER A 355 26.28 7.93 1.59
CA SER A 355 26.71 9.26 1.14
C SER A 355 26.59 10.29 2.27
N LYS A 356 25.48 10.30 3.02
CA LYS A 356 25.30 11.20 4.16
C LYS A 356 26.28 10.93 5.31
N LYS A 357 26.54 9.66 5.63
CA LYS A 357 27.48 9.30 6.71
C LYS A 357 28.94 9.57 6.35
N THR A 358 29.30 9.49 5.07
CA THR A 358 30.69 9.63 4.60
C THR A 358 31.00 10.99 3.98
N ASN A 359 29.99 11.79 3.65
CA ASN A 359 30.08 12.97 2.79
C ASN A 359 30.65 12.69 1.38
N ALA A 360 30.66 11.43 0.93
CA ALA A 360 31.10 11.07 -0.41
C ALA A 360 29.97 11.26 -1.44
N PRO A 361 30.27 11.61 -2.70
CA PRO A 361 29.26 11.74 -3.75
C PRO A 361 28.52 10.43 -4.02
N LEU A 362 27.20 10.50 -4.28
CA LEU A 362 26.36 9.33 -4.58
C LEU A 362 26.95 8.44 -5.69
N GLU A 363 27.48 9.03 -6.77
CA GLU A 363 28.07 8.28 -7.88
C GLU A 363 29.28 7.44 -7.47
N GLU A 364 30.01 7.84 -6.43
CA GLU A 364 31.11 7.05 -5.89
C GLU A 364 30.58 5.87 -5.06
N ILE A 365 29.56 6.13 -4.24
CA ILE A 365 28.94 5.11 -3.39
C ILE A 365 28.26 4.02 -4.23
N ARG A 366 27.55 4.40 -5.30
CA ARG A 366 26.85 3.45 -6.18
C ARG A 366 27.78 2.38 -6.75
N LYS A 367 29.09 2.62 -6.90
CA LYS A 367 30.08 1.66 -7.42
C LYS A 367 30.22 0.39 -6.58
N LYS A 368 29.79 0.41 -5.31
CA LYS A 368 29.77 -0.78 -4.43
C LYS A 368 28.44 -1.54 -4.48
N ILE A 369 27.49 -1.10 -5.30
CA ILE A 369 26.14 -1.64 -5.38
C ILE A 369 25.89 -2.18 -6.79
N TRP A 370 25.64 -3.48 -6.87
CA TRP A 370 25.50 -4.24 -8.10
C TRP A 370 24.10 -4.87 -8.18
N LEU A 371 23.53 -4.89 -9.38
CA LEU A 371 22.18 -5.42 -9.59
C LEU A 371 22.17 -6.39 -10.77
N VAL A 372 21.44 -7.49 -10.62
CA VAL A 372 21.21 -8.52 -11.65
C VAL A 372 19.73 -8.50 -12.02
N ASP A 373 19.44 -8.40 -13.32
CA ASP A 373 18.07 -8.55 -13.85
C ASP A 373 17.93 -9.83 -14.69
N SER A 374 16.79 -10.01 -15.35
CA SER A 374 16.51 -11.21 -16.15
C SER A 374 17.48 -11.44 -17.32
N LYS A 375 18.34 -10.48 -17.66
CA LYS A 375 19.38 -10.62 -18.70
C LYS A 375 20.80 -10.68 -18.11
N GLY A 376 20.93 -10.75 -16.78
CA GLY A 376 22.20 -10.82 -16.06
C GLY A 376 22.58 -9.52 -15.36
N LEU A 377 23.87 -9.39 -15.02
CA LEU A 377 24.45 -8.24 -14.32
C LEU A 377 24.25 -6.95 -15.13
N ILE A 378 23.83 -5.88 -14.44
CA ILE A 378 23.69 -4.54 -15.00
C ILE A 378 25.09 -3.92 -15.09
N VAL A 379 25.54 -3.68 -16.33
CA VAL A 379 26.89 -3.19 -16.64
C VAL A 379 26.85 -2.14 -17.74
N SER A 380 27.90 -1.33 -17.85
CA SER A 380 28.01 -0.20 -18.77
C SER A 380 27.77 -0.57 -20.24
N SER A 381 28.22 -1.75 -20.68
CA SER A 381 28.01 -2.26 -22.04
C SER A 381 26.53 -2.52 -22.39
N ARG A 382 25.65 -2.59 -21.40
CA ARG A 382 24.20 -2.76 -21.58
C ARG A 382 23.40 -1.45 -21.53
N LYS A 383 24.04 -0.31 -21.21
CA LYS A 383 23.39 0.95 -20.80
C LYS A 383 22.32 1.48 -21.77
N ASP A 384 22.50 1.29 -23.07
CA ASP A 384 21.55 1.74 -24.09
C ASP A 384 20.24 0.94 -24.10
N SER A 385 20.29 -0.32 -23.67
CA SER A 385 19.13 -1.22 -23.60
C SER A 385 18.39 -1.17 -22.26
N LEU A 386 18.92 -0.42 -21.29
CA LEU A 386 18.39 -0.34 -19.94
C LEU A 386 17.32 0.75 -19.80
N GLN A 387 16.30 0.45 -18.99
CA GLN A 387 15.36 1.46 -18.50
C GLN A 387 16.10 2.54 -17.70
N HIS A 388 15.58 3.77 -17.71
CA HIS A 388 16.27 4.93 -17.12
C HIS A 388 16.72 4.69 -15.66
N PHE A 389 15.83 4.15 -14.82
CA PHE A 389 16.10 3.88 -13.40
C PHE A 389 17.17 2.80 -13.15
N LYS A 390 17.53 2.00 -14.16
CA LYS A 390 18.62 1.01 -14.08
C LYS A 390 19.99 1.59 -14.45
N LYS A 391 20.03 2.69 -15.21
CA LYS A 391 21.27 3.27 -15.75
C LYS A 391 22.28 3.74 -14.69
N PRO A 392 21.89 4.25 -13.51
CA PRO A 392 22.84 4.63 -12.46
C PRO A 392 23.66 3.47 -11.90
N TRP A 393 23.21 2.23 -12.12
CA TRP A 393 23.84 1.01 -11.59
C TRP A 393 24.70 0.27 -12.63
N ALA A 394 24.80 0.82 -13.84
CA ALA A 394 25.50 0.21 -14.96
C ALA A 394 27.00 0.57 -14.94
N HIS A 395 27.72 -0.06 -14.02
CA HIS A 395 29.16 0.14 -13.81
C HIS A 395 30.00 -0.59 -14.88
N GLU A 396 31.27 -0.20 -15.01
CA GLU A 396 32.22 -0.92 -15.85
C GLU A 396 32.54 -2.29 -15.24
N HIS A 397 32.13 -3.35 -15.94
CA HIS A 397 32.43 -4.75 -15.60
C HIS A 397 32.09 -5.63 -16.81
N GLU A 398 32.73 -6.80 -16.90
CA GLU A 398 32.38 -7.80 -17.92
C GLU A 398 30.92 -8.27 -17.76
N PRO A 399 30.19 -8.53 -18.86
CA PRO A 399 28.84 -9.08 -18.77
C PRO A 399 28.83 -10.46 -18.08
N VAL A 400 27.99 -10.60 -17.05
CA VAL A 400 27.78 -11.87 -16.35
C VAL A 400 26.30 -12.24 -16.42
N LYS A 401 25.99 -13.48 -16.83
CA LYS A 401 24.60 -13.92 -17.02
C LYS A 401 23.99 -14.51 -15.74
N GLU A 402 24.71 -15.43 -15.11
CA GLU A 402 24.20 -16.20 -13.98
C GLU A 402 24.51 -15.52 -12.64
N LEU A 403 23.62 -15.65 -11.66
CA LEU A 403 23.81 -15.07 -10.32
C LEU A 403 25.05 -15.63 -9.63
N LEU A 404 25.30 -16.94 -9.73
CA LEU A 404 26.47 -17.57 -9.08
C LEU A 404 27.79 -16.98 -9.59
N ASP A 405 27.88 -16.74 -10.89
CA ASP A 405 29.06 -16.12 -11.49
C ASP A 405 29.21 -14.67 -11.04
N ALA A 406 28.10 -13.93 -10.89
CA ALA A 406 28.12 -12.57 -10.37
C ALA A 406 28.59 -12.55 -8.90
N VAL A 407 28.12 -13.51 -8.08
CA VAL A 407 28.57 -13.67 -6.69
C VAL A 407 30.08 -13.95 -6.62
N LYS A 408 30.59 -14.83 -7.49
CA LYS A 408 32.03 -15.16 -7.53
C LYS A 408 32.90 -14.00 -8.04
N ALA A 409 32.40 -13.23 -9.01
CA ALA A 409 33.12 -12.10 -9.60
C ALA A 409 33.14 -10.89 -8.67
N ILE A 410 31.98 -10.53 -8.11
CA ILE A 410 31.80 -9.33 -7.27
C ILE A 410 32.23 -9.59 -5.82
N LYS A 411 32.10 -10.83 -5.33
CA LYS A 411 32.34 -11.23 -3.93
C LYS A 411 31.60 -10.30 -2.94
N PRO A 412 30.27 -10.18 -3.05
CA PRO A 412 29.52 -9.26 -2.21
C PRO A 412 29.48 -9.73 -0.76
N THR A 413 29.43 -8.78 0.18
CA THR A 413 29.21 -9.07 1.60
C THR A 413 27.73 -9.18 1.94
N VAL A 414 26.87 -8.56 1.10
CA VAL A 414 25.42 -8.54 1.26
C VAL A 414 24.76 -8.98 -0.04
N LEU A 415 23.89 -10.00 0.05
CA LEU A 415 23.10 -10.51 -1.06
C LEU A 415 21.61 -10.28 -0.79
N ILE A 416 20.93 -9.56 -1.69
CA ILE A 416 19.52 -9.15 -1.52
C ILE A 416 18.67 -9.64 -2.69
N GLY A 417 17.65 -10.42 -2.40
CA GLY A 417 16.71 -10.97 -3.37
C GLY A 417 15.43 -10.16 -3.40
N THR A 418 15.10 -9.60 -4.57
CA THR A 418 13.86 -8.84 -4.85
C THR A 418 13.31 -9.21 -6.24
N SER A 419 13.52 -10.46 -6.64
CA SER A 419 13.29 -10.92 -8.01
C SER A 419 11.84 -11.31 -8.30
N GLY A 420 11.09 -11.68 -7.25
CA GLY A 420 9.80 -12.35 -7.36
C GLY A 420 9.89 -13.81 -7.84
N VAL A 421 11.09 -14.41 -7.87
CA VAL A 421 11.34 -15.77 -8.36
C VAL A 421 12.00 -16.62 -7.27
N GLY A 422 11.26 -17.61 -6.80
CA GLY A 422 11.72 -18.48 -5.71
C GLY A 422 12.88 -19.41 -6.08
N ARG A 423 13.62 -19.85 -5.05
CA ARG A 423 14.71 -20.84 -5.13
C ARG A 423 15.89 -20.45 -6.03
N THR A 424 16.12 -19.15 -6.17
CA THR A 424 17.22 -18.60 -6.98
C THR A 424 18.51 -18.41 -6.20
N PHE A 425 18.45 -18.30 -4.87
CA PHE A 425 19.61 -18.42 -3.99
C PHE A 425 19.87 -19.90 -3.76
N THR A 426 20.51 -20.56 -4.72
CA THR A 426 20.81 -21.99 -4.63
C THR A 426 21.85 -22.29 -3.56
N LYS A 427 22.02 -23.57 -3.23
CA LYS A 427 23.09 -24.04 -2.34
C LYS A 427 24.47 -23.50 -2.76
N ASP A 428 24.81 -23.59 -4.04
CA ASP A 428 26.09 -23.10 -4.55
C ASP A 428 26.26 -21.58 -4.37
N VAL A 429 25.17 -20.81 -4.47
CA VAL A 429 25.18 -19.35 -4.25
C VAL A 429 25.44 -19.04 -2.78
N VAL A 430 24.75 -19.71 -1.86
CA VAL A 430 24.90 -19.48 -0.42
C VAL A 430 26.25 -19.98 0.09
N GLU A 431 26.72 -21.14 -0.37
CA GLU A 431 28.06 -21.65 -0.05
C GLU A 431 29.15 -20.72 -0.61
N ALA A 432 28.98 -20.19 -1.83
CA ALA A 432 29.88 -19.19 -2.37
C ALA A 432 29.92 -17.94 -1.47
N MET A 433 28.77 -17.38 -1.10
CA MET A 433 28.69 -16.26 -0.16
C MET A 433 29.41 -16.56 1.16
N ALA A 434 29.23 -17.76 1.71
CA ALA A 434 29.82 -18.19 2.97
C ALA A 434 31.32 -18.51 2.89
N SER A 435 31.87 -18.70 1.69
CA SER A 435 33.29 -19.04 1.48
C SER A 435 34.25 -17.86 1.64
N PHE A 436 33.78 -16.64 1.35
CA PHE A 436 34.59 -15.41 1.45
C PHE A 436 34.04 -14.40 2.46
N ASN A 437 32.90 -14.67 3.09
CA ASN A 437 32.38 -13.89 4.21
C ASN A 437 32.28 -14.76 5.47
N GLU A 438 32.80 -14.29 6.60
CA GLU A 438 32.63 -14.97 7.89
C GLU A 438 31.15 -15.02 8.29
N LYS A 439 30.44 -13.89 8.16
CA LYS A 439 29.00 -13.74 8.40
C LYS A 439 28.30 -13.14 7.17
N PRO A 440 27.91 -13.96 6.17
CA PRO A 440 27.24 -13.44 4.98
C PRO A 440 25.85 -12.88 5.34
N LEU A 441 25.54 -11.66 4.87
CA LEU A 441 24.19 -11.10 4.97
C LEU A 441 23.37 -11.55 3.76
N ILE A 442 22.27 -12.27 4.00
CA ILE A 442 21.42 -12.85 2.95
C ILE A 442 19.97 -12.44 3.23
N LEU A 443 19.38 -11.67 2.32
CA LEU A 443 18.02 -11.17 2.44
C LEU A 443 17.16 -11.75 1.30
N ALA A 444 16.21 -12.64 1.60
CA ALA A 444 15.30 -13.26 0.62
C ALA A 444 13.90 -12.61 0.67
N LEU A 445 13.74 -11.48 -0.02
CA LEU A 445 12.63 -10.54 0.22
C LEU A 445 11.41 -10.77 -0.66
N SER A 446 11.49 -11.70 -1.62
CA SER A 446 10.37 -11.97 -2.52
C SER A 446 9.19 -12.62 -1.80
N ASN A 447 7.98 -12.16 -2.14
CA ASN A 447 6.71 -12.57 -1.52
C ASN A 447 5.77 -13.23 -2.55
N PRO A 448 4.90 -14.18 -2.15
CA PRO A 448 4.84 -14.85 -0.83
C PRO A 448 5.98 -15.88 -0.65
N THR A 449 5.94 -16.70 0.40
CA THR A 449 6.98 -17.71 0.74
C THR A 449 7.38 -18.60 -0.44
N SER A 450 6.47 -18.93 -1.34
CA SER A 450 6.76 -19.72 -2.55
C SER A 450 7.68 -19.02 -3.55
N GLN A 451 7.80 -17.70 -3.45
CA GLN A 451 8.67 -16.85 -4.27
C GLN A 451 9.96 -16.44 -3.54
N ALA A 452 10.16 -16.82 -2.28
CA ALA A 452 11.38 -16.51 -1.56
C ALA A 452 12.60 -17.14 -2.25
N GLU A 453 13.67 -16.36 -2.41
CA GLU A 453 14.89 -16.78 -3.09
C GLU A 453 15.53 -18.02 -2.47
N CYS A 454 15.43 -18.18 -1.15
CA CYS A 454 15.67 -19.41 -0.39
C CYS A 454 14.86 -19.37 0.92
N THR A 455 14.76 -20.51 1.62
CA THR A 455 14.16 -20.56 2.96
C THR A 455 15.17 -20.19 4.05
N ALA A 456 14.68 -19.89 5.25
CA ALA A 456 15.54 -19.70 6.42
C ALA A 456 16.39 -20.96 6.72
N GLU A 457 15.77 -22.15 6.67
CA GLU A 457 16.45 -23.42 6.89
C GLU A 457 17.58 -23.65 5.88
N GLU A 458 17.33 -23.35 4.60
CA GLU A 458 18.33 -23.43 3.53
C GLU A 458 19.49 -22.45 3.78
N ALA A 459 19.18 -21.19 4.10
CA ALA A 459 20.20 -20.16 4.35
C ALA A 459 21.11 -20.53 5.53
N TYR A 460 20.56 -20.98 6.65
CA TYR A 460 21.34 -21.41 7.82
C TYR A 460 22.08 -22.72 7.56
N THR A 461 21.45 -23.71 6.92
CA THR A 461 22.09 -24.99 6.61
C THR A 461 23.30 -24.82 5.69
N TRP A 462 23.14 -24.11 4.57
CA TRP A 462 24.19 -23.95 3.56
C TRP A 462 25.30 -22.97 3.96
N SER A 463 25.08 -22.17 5.01
CA SER A 463 26.09 -21.28 5.59
C SER A 463 26.69 -21.79 6.89
N GLU A 464 26.37 -23.02 7.31
CA GLU A 464 26.81 -23.62 8.58
C GLU A 464 26.41 -22.76 9.81
N GLY A 465 25.23 -22.13 9.76
CA GLY A 465 24.68 -21.28 10.82
C GLY A 465 25.30 -19.89 10.90
N ARG A 466 26.12 -19.49 9.92
CA ARG A 466 26.83 -18.19 9.92
C ARG A 466 26.08 -17.06 9.23
N ALA A 467 25.11 -17.36 8.37
CA ALA A 467 24.35 -16.33 7.67
C ALA A 467 23.52 -15.49 8.64
N ILE A 468 23.54 -14.18 8.41
CA ILE A 468 22.52 -13.28 8.96
C ILE A 468 21.41 -13.20 7.92
N PHE A 469 20.27 -13.79 8.28
CA PHE A 469 19.17 -14.00 7.35
C PHE A 469 17.94 -13.18 7.75
N ALA A 470 17.30 -12.58 6.75
CA ALA A 470 15.97 -12.00 6.85
C ALA A 470 15.18 -12.30 5.57
N SER A 471 13.85 -12.36 5.68
CA SER A 471 12.98 -12.67 4.55
C SER A 471 11.82 -11.69 4.42
N GLY A 472 11.19 -11.66 3.24
CA GLY A 472 9.97 -10.87 3.01
C GLY A 472 8.74 -11.53 3.63
N SER A 473 8.67 -12.86 3.54
CA SER A 473 7.59 -13.69 4.09
C SER A 473 8.04 -14.39 5.39
N PRO A 474 7.10 -14.74 6.30
CA PRO A 474 7.45 -15.40 7.55
C PRO A 474 7.97 -16.82 7.31
N PHE A 475 8.94 -17.24 8.12
CA PHE A 475 9.45 -18.61 8.23
C PHE A 475 9.48 -19.03 9.70
N ASP A 476 9.30 -20.32 9.93
CA ASP A 476 9.38 -20.90 11.27
C ASP A 476 10.82 -20.80 11.83
N PRO A 477 10.99 -20.79 13.16
CA PRO A 477 12.30 -20.91 13.78
C PRO A 477 13.05 -22.18 13.33
N VAL A 478 14.36 -22.06 13.16
CA VAL A 478 15.24 -23.14 12.70
C VAL A 478 16.18 -23.57 13.82
N GLU A 479 16.16 -24.84 14.20
CA GLU A 479 17.14 -25.40 15.15
C GLU A 479 18.35 -25.96 14.39
N GLN A 480 19.55 -25.46 14.69
CA GLN A 480 20.79 -25.93 14.08
C GLN A 480 21.93 -25.89 15.10
N ASN A 481 22.70 -26.98 15.21
CA ASN A 481 23.86 -27.09 16.10
C ASN A 481 23.57 -26.67 17.56
N GLY A 482 22.38 -27.02 18.08
CA GLY A 482 21.94 -26.66 19.43
C GLY A 482 21.55 -25.19 19.64
N HIS A 483 21.48 -24.40 18.56
CA HIS A 483 21.00 -23.02 18.57
C HIS A 483 19.67 -22.91 17.84
N ILE A 484 18.79 -22.03 18.33
CA ILE A 484 17.52 -21.72 17.69
C ILE A 484 17.65 -20.36 17.01
N PHE A 485 17.48 -20.35 15.70
CA PHE A 485 17.47 -19.15 14.86
C PHE A 485 16.04 -18.74 14.59
N VAL A 486 15.68 -17.51 14.96
CA VAL A 486 14.38 -16.92 14.64
C VAL A 486 14.61 -15.87 13.55
N PRO A 487 14.36 -16.19 12.27
CA PRO A 487 14.65 -15.28 11.16
C PRO A 487 13.74 -14.05 11.21
N GLY A 488 14.32 -12.86 10.99
CA GLY A 488 13.56 -11.62 10.94
C GLY A 488 12.76 -11.51 9.64
N GLN A 489 11.64 -10.78 9.70
CA GLN A 489 10.84 -10.43 8.53
C GLN A 489 11.03 -8.95 8.19
N ALA A 490 11.48 -8.65 6.97
CA ALA A 490 11.51 -7.29 6.43
C ALA A 490 10.10 -6.87 5.95
N ASN A 491 9.18 -6.74 6.90
CA ASN A 491 7.78 -6.41 6.63
C ASN A 491 7.59 -4.89 6.58
N ASN A 492 7.10 -4.36 5.46
CA ASN A 492 6.85 -2.92 5.33
C ASN A 492 5.85 -2.38 6.38
N ALA A 493 5.03 -3.24 7.00
CA ALA A 493 4.16 -2.90 8.12
C ALA A 493 4.91 -2.31 9.33
N TYR A 494 6.23 -2.47 9.43
CA TYR A 494 7.04 -1.77 10.43
C TYR A 494 7.25 -0.28 10.11
N ILE A 495 7.15 0.14 8.83
CA ILE A 495 7.42 1.50 8.37
C ILE A 495 6.13 2.28 8.12
N PHE A 496 5.33 1.86 7.13
CA PHE A 496 4.27 2.73 6.59
C PHE A 496 3.25 3.22 7.61
N PRO A 497 2.81 2.43 8.63
CA PRO A 497 1.80 2.91 9.57
C PRO A 497 2.29 4.10 10.38
N GLY A 498 3.49 3.98 10.96
CA GLY A 498 4.11 5.04 11.75
C GLY A 498 4.58 6.21 10.87
N PHE A 499 5.10 5.91 9.69
CA PHE A 499 5.54 6.93 8.73
C PHE A 499 4.37 7.82 8.28
N GLY A 500 3.28 7.22 7.80
CA GLY A 500 2.11 8.00 7.39
C GLY A 500 1.41 8.69 8.55
N LEU A 501 1.35 8.08 9.75
CA LEU A 501 0.88 8.81 10.95
C LEU A 501 1.71 10.07 11.19
N GLY A 502 3.04 9.95 11.13
CA GLY A 502 3.97 11.06 11.29
C GLY A 502 3.67 12.20 10.30
N LEU A 503 3.52 11.87 9.01
CA LEU A 503 3.19 12.84 7.96
C LEU A 503 1.87 13.58 8.22
N ILE A 504 0.84 12.84 8.64
CA ILE A 504 -0.50 13.39 8.94
C ILE A 504 -0.43 14.33 10.15
N MET A 505 0.22 13.88 11.22
CA MET A 505 0.28 14.64 12.48
C MET A 505 1.12 15.91 12.37
N SER A 506 2.19 15.91 11.57
CA SER A 506 2.99 17.11 11.32
C SER A 506 2.40 18.04 10.27
N GLY A 507 1.34 17.62 9.56
CA GLY A 507 0.80 18.37 8.43
C GLY A 507 1.79 18.50 7.28
N THR A 508 2.65 17.50 7.09
CA THR A 508 3.63 17.46 6.00
C THR A 508 2.92 17.51 4.66
N ILE A 509 3.48 18.23 3.69
CA ILE A 509 2.91 18.35 2.34
C ILE A 509 3.72 17.61 1.28
N ARG A 510 4.96 17.19 1.58
CA ARG A 510 5.83 16.45 0.65
C ARG A 510 6.71 15.46 1.41
N VAL A 511 6.92 14.27 0.85
CA VAL A 511 7.88 13.30 1.36
C VAL A 511 9.28 13.63 0.85
N HIS A 512 10.22 13.85 1.79
CA HIS A 512 11.65 13.99 1.50
C HIS A 512 12.39 12.71 1.89
N ASP A 513 13.48 12.38 1.20
CA ASP A 513 14.23 11.14 1.46
C ASP A 513 14.80 11.11 2.89
N ASP A 514 15.08 12.28 3.47
CA ASP A 514 15.46 12.48 4.88
C ASP A 514 14.44 11.94 5.87
N LEU A 515 13.14 11.99 5.54
CA LEU A 515 12.10 11.43 6.39
C LEU A 515 12.15 9.89 6.36
N LEU A 516 12.48 9.30 5.21
CA LEU A 516 12.66 7.85 5.09
C LEU A 516 13.87 7.39 5.92
N LEU A 517 14.99 8.10 5.82
CA LEU A 517 16.18 7.81 6.64
C LEU A 517 15.91 7.98 8.14
N ALA A 518 15.13 8.99 8.53
CA ALA A 518 14.72 9.18 9.92
C ALA A 518 13.86 8.01 10.43
N ALA A 519 12.93 7.50 9.61
CA ALA A 519 12.15 6.32 9.94
C ALA A 519 13.04 5.07 10.10
N CYS A 520 14.04 4.89 9.25
CA CYS A 520 15.00 3.79 9.36
C CYS A 520 15.76 3.83 10.68
N LYS A 521 16.28 5.02 11.05
CA LYS A 521 17.03 5.21 12.28
C LYS A 521 16.19 4.93 13.52
N TYR A 522 14.93 5.37 13.53
CA TYR A 522 14.04 5.11 14.67
C TYR A 522 13.73 3.62 14.86
N MET A 523 13.72 2.82 13.78
CA MET A 523 13.57 1.36 13.91
C MET A 523 14.85 0.65 14.35
N GLU A 524 16.01 1.28 14.14
CA GLU A 524 17.30 0.74 14.58
C GLU A 524 17.49 0.88 16.10
N ASP A 525 17.07 2.04 16.64
CA ASP A 525 17.12 2.41 18.05
C ASP A 525 16.14 1.56 18.89
#